data_AF-A0A7V5X502-F1
#
_entry.id   AF-A0A7V5X502-F1
#
_cell.length_a   1.000
_cell.length_b   1.000
_cell.length_c   1.000
_cell.angle_alpha   90.00
_cell.angle_beta   90.00
_cell.angle_gamma   90.00
#
_symmetry.space_group_name_H-M   'P 1'
#
loop_
_entity.id
_entity.type
_entity.pdbx_description
1 polymer ?
#
loop_
_entity_poly.entity_id
_entity_poly.type
_entity_poly.pdbx_seq_one_letter_code
_entity_poly.pdbx_strand_id
1 'polypeptide(L)'
;MIRSTFPSETEQYIVYKRLIDEMPGLPVTIRTLDVGGEKVLSYLDEAQEPNPELGLRSIRFTLQNRVVFETQIRAILRAAEGSSLVRIMFPMISSLDQFIDAKQVVSDCDDQAVLRHFSGAMTAMEDFSGYLPVIPE
;
A
#
# COMPACT_ATOMS: atom_id res chain seq x y z
N MET A 1 -11.63 -16.92 -5.96
CA MET A 1 -11.05 -17.07 -7.31
C MET A 1 -9.55 -16.78 -7.17
N ILE A 2 -8.71 -17.80 -7.37
CA ILE A 2 -7.25 -17.64 -7.29
C ILE A 2 -6.82 -17.05 -8.64
N ARG A 3 -6.26 -15.83 -8.64
CA ARG A 3 -5.71 -15.20 -9.85
C ARG A 3 -4.22 -15.53 -9.95
N SER A 4 -3.73 -15.66 -11.19
CA SER A 4 -2.33 -15.95 -11.50
C SER A 4 -1.46 -14.71 -11.69
N THR A 5 -2.07 -13.51 -11.70
CA THR A 5 -1.38 -12.24 -11.92
C THR A 5 -1.86 -11.15 -10.96
N PHE A 6 -0.99 -10.18 -10.68
CA PHE A 6 -1.38 -8.98 -9.93
C PHE A 6 -2.41 -8.17 -10.72
N PRO A 7 -3.41 -7.58 -10.05
CA PRO A 7 -4.41 -6.76 -10.70
C PRO A 7 -3.78 -5.49 -11.27
N SER A 8 -4.25 -5.09 -12.45
CA SER A 8 -3.84 -3.84 -13.10
C SER A 8 -4.27 -2.59 -12.30
N GLU A 9 -3.65 -1.45 -12.58
CA GLU A 9 -4.00 -0.17 -11.96
C GLU A 9 -5.50 0.15 -12.12
N THR A 10 -6.06 -0.11 -13.31
CA THR A 10 -7.48 0.18 -13.60
C THR A 10 -8.42 -0.70 -12.78
N GLU A 11 -8.11 -1.98 -12.62
CA GLU A 11 -8.91 -2.88 -11.78
C GLU A 11 -8.87 -2.46 -10.31
N GLN A 12 -7.68 -2.09 -9.81
CA GLN A 12 -7.52 -1.60 -8.45
C GLN A 12 -8.27 -0.27 -8.23
N TYR A 13 -8.16 0.67 -9.19
CA TYR A 13 -8.84 1.95 -9.17
C TYR A 13 -10.36 1.78 -9.06
N ILE A 14 -10.97 0.90 -9.85
CA ILE A 14 -12.42 0.66 -9.83
C ILE A 14 -12.88 0.24 -8.43
N VAL A 15 -12.11 -0.64 -7.77
CA VAL A 15 -12.44 -1.13 -6.42
C VAL A 15 -12.27 -0.01 -5.39
N TYR A 16 -11.14 0.70 -5.41
CA TYR A 16 -10.88 1.78 -4.46
C TYR A 16 -11.86 2.94 -4.62
N LYS A 17 -12.16 3.34 -5.86
CA LYS A 17 -13.09 4.44 -6.14
C LYS A 17 -14.48 4.12 -5.62
N ARG A 18 -14.98 2.92 -5.88
CA ARG A 18 -16.27 2.47 -5.35
C ARG A 18 -16.31 2.50 -3.81
N LEU A 19 -15.25 2.01 -3.15
CA LEU A 19 -15.18 2.01 -1.69
C LEU A 19 -15.19 3.44 -1.12
N ILE A 20 -14.46 4.36 -1.74
CA ILE A 20 -14.40 5.77 -1.33
C ILE A 20 -15.75 6.46 -1.56
N ASP A 21 -16.40 6.23 -2.71
CA ASP A 21 -17.70 6.83 -3.06
C ASP A 21 -18.84 6.34 -2.15
N GLU A 22 -18.75 5.10 -1.64
CA GLU A 22 -19.68 4.53 -0.67
C GLU A 22 -19.47 5.06 0.77
N MET A 23 -18.43 5.88 1.02
CA MET A 23 -18.05 6.40 2.33
C MET A 23 -18.02 7.95 2.39
N PRO A 24 -19.11 8.66 2.02
CA PRO A 24 -19.11 10.12 1.96
C PRO A 24 -18.88 10.76 3.33
N GLY A 25 -17.88 11.64 3.42
CA GLY A 25 -17.53 12.36 4.64
C GLY A 25 -16.89 11.51 5.74
N LEU A 26 -16.57 10.24 5.45
CA LEU A 26 -15.91 9.34 6.39
C LEU A 26 -14.46 9.08 5.97
N PRO A 27 -13.54 8.92 6.93
CA PRO A 27 -12.18 8.58 6.60
C PRO A 27 -12.02 7.12 6.15
N VAL A 28 -11.28 6.94 5.06
CA VAL A 28 -10.96 5.64 4.47
C VAL A 28 -9.46 5.40 4.57
N THR A 29 -9.05 4.32 5.25
CA THR A 29 -7.63 3.94 5.32
C THR A 29 -7.39 2.71 4.45
N ILE A 30 -6.61 2.87 3.39
CA ILE A 30 -6.23 1.78 2.49
C ILE A 30 -4.88 1.25 2.96
N ARG A 31 -4.89 0.00 3.39
CA ARG A 31 -3.66 -0.76 3.67
C ARG A 31 -3.08 -1.22 2.34
N THR A 32 -1.81 -0.92 2.08
CA THR A 32 -1.10 -1.42 0.88
C THR A 32 -0.93 -2.94 0.94
N LEU A 33 -0.48 -3.54 -0.16
CA LEU A 33 -0.39 -4.99 -0.31
C LEU A 33 0.34 -5.65 0.86
N ASP A 34 -0.38 -6.52 1.56
CA ASP A 34 0.12 -7.32 2.68
C ASP A 34 0.12 -8.80 2.25
N VAL A 35 1.19 -9.18 1.55
CA VAL A 35 1.39 -10.54 1.02
C VAL A 35 2.54 -11.20 1.76
N GLY A 36 2.38 -12.46 2.15
CA GLY A 36 3.41 -13.30 2.80
C GLY A 36 3.93 -14.40 1.87
N GLY A 37 4.98 -15.10 2.31
CA GLY A 37 5.73 -16.06 1.49
C GLY A 37 4.90 -17.08 0.70
N GLU A 38 3.88 -17.72 1.30
CA GLU A 38 3.05 -18.70 0.58
C GLU A 38 2.31 -18.13 -0.64
N LYS A 39 1.85 -16.87 -0.54
CA LYS A 39 1.16 -16.20 -1.65
C LYS A 39 2.16 -15.64 -2.65
N VAL A 40 3.32 -15.15 -2.19
CA VAL A 40 4.41 -14.64 -3.05
C VAL A 40 5.02 -15.75 -3.90
N LEU A 41 5.25 -16.95 -3.34
CA LEU A 41 5.78 -18.13 -4.05
C LEU A 41 4.87 -18.62 -5.19
N SER A 42 3.59 -18.23 -5.18
CA SER A 42 2.67 -18.51 -6.29
C SER A 42 2.85 -17.55 -7.48
N TYR A 43 3.47 -16.38 -7.24
CA TYR A 43 3.70 -15.32 -8.25
C TYR A 43 5.18 -15.16 -8.64
N LEU A 44 6.11 -15.63 -7.80
CA LEU A 44 7.55 -15.60 -8.05
C LEU A 44 8.09 -17.04 -8.06
N ASP A 45 8.76 -17.43 -9.14
CA ASP A 45 9.52 -18.69 -9.28
C ASP A 45 10.80 -18.71 -8.40
N GLU A 46 10.75 -18.13 -7.19
CA GLU A 46 11.91 -18.05 -6.30
C GLU A 46 11.89 -19.17 -5.25
N ALA A 47 13.06 -19.75 -5.00
CA ALA A 47 13.24 -20.88 -4.09
C ALA A 47 12.68 -20.58 -2.70
N GLN A 48 12.00 -21.57 -2.09
CA GLN A 48 11.45 -21.46 -0.73
C GLN A 48 12.47 -20.87 0.24
N GLU A 49 12.18 -19.67 0.76
CA GLU A 49 12.98 -19.11 1.84
C GLU A 49 12.83 -19.96 3.11
N PRO A 50 13.92 -20.19 3.86
CA PRO A 50 13.90 -21.06 5.03
C PRO A 50 13.01 -20.56 6.18
N ASN A 51 12.65 -19.26 6.19
CA ASN A 51 11.67 -18.70 7.12
C ASN A 51 10.77 -17.65 6.45
N PRO A 52 9.55 -18.05 6.01
CA PRO A 52 8.59 -17.15 5.37
C PRO A 52 8.07 -16.00 6.25
N GLU A 53 8.12 -16.13 7.58
CA GLU A 53 7.61 -15.09 8.50
C GLU A 53 8.59 -13.92 8.66
N LEU A 54 9.89 -14.21 8.65
CA LEU A 54 10.96 -13.21 8.66
C LEU A 54 11.38 -12.77 7.25
N GLY A 55 10.88 -13.46 6.23
CA GLY A 55 11.25 -13.28 4.83
C GLY A 55 10.67 -12.06 4.13
N LEU A 56 10.69 -12.12 2.79
CA LEU A 56 10.17 -11.09 1.89
C LEU A 56 8.63 -11.04 1.92
N ARG A 57 8.08 -10.18 2.77
CA ARG A 57 6.63 -9.95 2.91
C ARG A 57 6.27 -8.48 2.96
N SER A 58 5.01 -8.18 2.68
CA SER A 58 4.38 -6.88 2.96
C SER A 58 5.20 -5.72 2.36
N ILE A 59 5.60 -4.72 3.15
CA ILE A 59 6.39 -3.58 2.62
C ILE A 59 7.71 -3.99 1.97
N ARG A 60 8.42 -4.99 2.52
CA ARG A 60 9.70 -5.45 1.96
C ARG A 60 9.50 -6.01 0.55
N PHE A 61 8.44 -6.80 0.39
CA PHE A 61 8.04 -7.33 -0.92
C PHE A 61 7.72 -6.20 -1.91
N THR A 62 6.89 -5.23 -1.51
CA THR A 62 6.46 -4.15 -2.41
C THR A 62 7.59 -3.17 -2.75
N LEU A 63 8.52 -2.91 -1.83
CA LEU A 63 9.70 -2.09 -2.09
C LEU A 63 10.66 -2.78 -3.07
N GLN A 64 10.84 -4.10 -2.95
CA GLN A 64 11.62 -4.89 -3.92
C GLN A 64 10.90 -5.01 -5.28
N ASN A 65 9.56 -5.09 -5.28
CA ASN A 65 8.73 -5.21 -6.47
C ASN A 65 8.05 -3.88 -6.81
N ARG A 66 8.86 -2.86 -7.10
CA ARG A 66 8.42 -1.46 -7.24
C ARG A 66 7.25 -1.27 -8.23
N VAL A 67 7.23 -2.01 -9.34
CA VAL A 67 6.14 -1.95 -10.33
C VAL A 67 4.78 -2.31 -9.71
N VAL A 68 4.73 -3.34 -8.87
CA VAL A 68 3.49 -3.76 -8.17
C VAL A 68 3.06 -2.66 -7.20
N PHE A 69 4.02 -2.10 -6.47
CA PHE A 69 3.75 -1.07 -5.47
C PHE A 69 3.23 0.22 -6.11
N GLU A 70 3.95 0.74 -7.10
CA GLU A 70 3.55 1.95 -7.82
C GLU A 70 2.20 1.79 -8.51
N THR A 71 1.91 0.61 -9.09
CA THR A 71 0.60 0.31 -9.68
C THR A 71 -0.53 0.48 -8.65
N GLN A 72 -0.33 -0.03 -7.43
CA GLN A 72 -1.29 0.14 -6.36
C GLN A 72 -1.39 1.59 -5.89
N ILE A 73 -0.27 2.28 -5.72
CA ILE A 73 -0.24 3.67 -5.28
C ILE A 73 -0.95 4.59 -6.29
N ARG A 74 -0.65 4.49 -7.58
CA ARG A 74 -1.32 5.26 -8.64
C ARG A 74 -2.83 5.01 -8.63
N ALA A 75 -3.26 3.76 -8.47
CA ALA A 75 -4.68 3.43 -8.36
C ALA A 75 -5.35 4.07 -7.14
N ILE A 76 -4.70 4.08 -5.97
CA ILE A 76 -5.20 4.71 -4.75
C ILE A 76 -5.29 6.23 -4.93
N LEU A 77 -4.22 6.87 -5.39
CA LEU A 77 -4.17 8.32 -5.60
C LEU A 77 -5.26 8.78 -6.58
N ARG A 78 -5.39 8.07 -7.70
CA ARG A 78 -6.45 8.33 -8.69
C ARG A 78 -7.86 8.14 -8.11
N ALA A 79 -8.08 7.13 -7.27
CA ALA A 79 -9.38 6.89 -6.63
C ALA A 79 -9.72 7.95 -5.55
N ALA A 80 -8.70 8.52 -4.92
CA ALA A 80 -8.83 9.56 -3.90
C ALA A 80 -9.10 10.95 -4.46
N GLU A 81 -9.04 11.15 -5.78
CA GLU A 81 -9.33 12.44 -6.40
C GLU A 81 -10.73 12.95 -5.97
N GLY A 82 -10.76 14.16 -5.41
CA GLY A 82 -11.97 14.79 -4.87
C GLY A 82 -12.32 14.38 -3.43
N SER A 83 -11.52 13.55 -2.75
CA SER A 83 -11.70 13.18 -1.35
C SER A 83 -10.48 13.55 -0.50
N SER A 84 -10.70 14.33 0.56
CA SER A 84 -9.64 14.75 1.50
C SER A 84 -9.42 13.77 2.67
N LEU A 85 -10.23 12.70 2.75
CA LEU A 85 -10.28 11.80 3.91
C LEU A 85 -9.70 10.40 3.64
N VAL A 86 -8.94 10.22 2.55
CA VAL A 86 -8.26 8.95 2.22
C VAL A 86 -6.87 8.92 2.85
N ARG A 87 -6.49 7.79 3.46
CA ARG A 87 -5.17 7.55 4.07
C ARG A 87 -4.54 6.29 3.49
N ILE A 88 -3.21 6.29 3.41
CA ILE A 88 -2.43 5.11 2.99
C ILE A 88 -1.68 4.57 4.22
N MET A 89 -1.79 3.27 4.46
CA MET A 89 -1.10 2.59 5.55
C MET A 89 -0.18 1.50 5.01
N PHE A 90 1.10 1.56 5.42
CA PHE A 90 2.10 0.56 5.05
C PHE A 90 2.19 -0.54 6.11
N PRO A 91 1.97 -1.82 5.76
CA PRO A 91 2.05 -2.94 6.70
C PRO A 91 3.50 -3.37 6.94
N MET A 92 3.80 -3.77 8.18
CA MET A 92 5.06 -4.43 8.57
C MET A 92 6.31 -3.56 8.35
N ILE A 93 6.19 -2.24 8.55
CA ILE A 93 7.36 -1.35 8.62
C ILE A 93 8.20 -1.75 9.83
N SER A 94 9.48 -2.04 9.61
CA SER A 94 10.43 -2.39 10.68
C SER A 94 11.59 -1.41 10.81
N SER A 95 11.68 -0.41 9.95
CA SER A 95 12.70 0.64 10.03
C SER A 95 12.20 1.97 9.47
N LEU A 96 12.84 3.06 9.92
CA LEU A 96 12.56 4.40 9.40
C LEU A 96 12.87 4.48 7.89
N ASP A 97 13.95 3.85 7.43
CA ASP A 97 14.33 3.86 6.02
C ASP A 97 13.24 3.25 5.12
N GLN A 98 12.64 2.13 5.53
CA GLN A 98 11.51 1.53 4.79
C GLN A 98 10.32 2.48 4.69
N PHE A 99 10.04 3.23 5.77
CA PHE A 99 8.97 4.22 5.76
C PHE A 99 9.29 5.40 4.84
N ILE A 100 10.53 5.90 4.87
CA ILE A 100 11.00 6.97 3.98
C ILE A 100 10.92 6.52 2.52
N ASP A 101 11.40 5.33 2.19
CA ASP A 101 11.35 4.79 0.83
C ASP A 101 9.90 4.62 0.35
N ALA A 102 9.02 4.12 1.22
CA ALA A 102 7.60 3.99 0.90
C ALA A 102 6.94 5.35 0.64
N LYS A 103 7.24 6.36 1.46
CA LYS A 103 6.80 7.74 1.24
C LYS A 103 7.35 8.30 -0.07
N GLN A 104 8.60 8.01 -0.41
CA GLN A 104 9.20 8.46 -1.66
C GLN A 104 8.48 7.86 -2.86
N VAL A 105 8.12 6.56 -2.82
CA VAL A 105 7.33 5.93 -3.90
C VAL A 105 5.96 6.61 -4.07
N VAL A 106 5.30 6.98 -2.96
CA VAL A 106 4.05 7.75 -3.02
C VAL A 106 4.28 9.11 -3.66
N SER A 107 5.33 9.82 -3.27
CA SER A 107 5.69 11.11 -3.87
C SER A 107 6.01 11.00 -5.36
N ASP A 108 6.69 9.94 -5.79
CA ASP A 108 7.08 9.74 -7.18
C ASP A 108 5.87 9.40 -8.07
N CYS A 109 4.83 8.82 -7.49
CA CYS A 109 3.57 8.50 -8.18
C CYS A 109 2.58 9.67 -8.20
N ASP A 110 2.84 10.74 -7.43
CA ASP A 110 2.02 11.94 -7.45
C ASP A 110 2.43 12.85 -8.61
N ASP A 111 1.68 12.78 -9.70
CA ASP A 111 1.78 13.74 -10.80
C ASP A 111 1.10 15.07 -10.42
N GLN A 112 1.67 15.82 -9.46
CA GLN A 112 1.43 17.24 -9.06
C GLN A 112 -0.01 17.78 -8.87
N ALA A 113 -1.05 17.04 -9.22
CA ALA A 113 -2.46 17.46 -9.23
C ALA A 113 -3.25 16.85 -8.07
N VAL A 114 -2.87 15.67 -7.58
CA VAL A 114 -3.63 14.90 -6.58
C VAL A 114 -3.25 15.31 -5.15
N LEU A 115 -1.96 15.47 -4.82
CA LEU A 115 -1.56 15.89 -3.46
C LEU A 115 -2.01 17.30 -3.06
N ARG A 116 -2.37 18.19 -4.01
CA ARG A 116 -2.92 19.51 -3.65
C ARG A 116 -4.24 19.44 -2.88
N HIS A 117 -4.93 18.29 -2.95
CA HIS A 117 -6.19 18.03 -2.21
C HIS A 117 -6.11 16.79 -1.30
N PHE A 118 -4.99 16.05 -1.34
CA PHE A 118 -4.78 14.87 -0.50
C PHE A 118 -4.17 15.28 0.85
N SER A 119 -5.02 15.62 1.82
CA SER A 119 -4.61 15.78 3.24
C SER A 119 -4.49 14.43 3.96
N GLY A 120 -4.28 13.35 3.22
CA GLY A 120 -4.26 12.00 3.76
C GLY A 120 -2.99 11.73 4.57
N ALA A 121 -3.15 11.44 5.86
CA ALA A 121 -2.05 10.98 6.70
C ALA A 121 -1.50 9.63 6.20
N MET A 122 -0.18 9.48 6.17
CA MET A 122 0.51 8.22 5.95
C MET A 122 0.91 7.62 7.30
N THR A 123 0.55 6.38 7.56
CA THR A 123 0.85 5.71 8.82
C THR A 123 1.55 4.37 8.61
N ALA A 124 2.43 4.03 9.55
CA ALA A 124 3.04 2.71 9.67
C ALA A 124 2.30 1.90 10.74
N MET A 125 2.04 0.61 10.49
CA MET A 125 1.80 -0.34 11.57
C MET A 125 3.01 -1.25 11.72
N GLU A 126 3.61 -1.22 12.90
CA GLU A 126 4.61 -2.20 13.34
C GLU A 126 3.91 -3.54 13.64
N ASP A 127 4.66 -4.64 13.59
CA ASP A 127 4.19 -6.01 13.84
C ASP A 127 3.95 -6.29 15.35
N PHE A 128 3.38 -5.32 16.06
CA PHE A 128 3.02 -5.45 17.46
C PHE A 128 1.52 -5.65 17.61
N SER A 129 1.18 -6.65 18.43
CA SER A 129 -0.15 -7.06 18.90
C SER A 129 -0.95 -5.97 19.66
N GLY A 130 -0.98 -4.74 19.15
CA GLY A 130 -1.73 -3.61 19.71
C GLY A 130 -0.81 -2.51 20.18
N TYR A 131 -0.63 -1.49 19.35
CA TYR A 131 -0.55 -0.05 19.66
C TYR A 131 -0.27 0.65 18.32
N LEU A 132 -1.18 1.50 17.84
CA LEU A 132 -0.91 2.40 16.70
C LEU A 132 -0.11 3.62 17.22
N PRO A 133 1.13 3.85 16.80
CA PRO A 133 1.72 5.17 16.91
C PRO A 133 1.20 6.06 15.77
N VAL A 134 0.56 7.16 16.13
CA VAL A 134 0.35 8.28 15.21
C VAL A 134 1.70 8.97 15.06
N ILE A 135 2.32 8.85 13.88
CA ILE A 135 3.54 9.62 13.56
C ILE A 135 3.09 11.07 13.32
N PRO A 136 3.53 12.04 14.14
CA PRO A 136 3.17 13.45 13.94
C PRO A 136 3.84 14.02 12.68
N GLU A 137 3.17 15.02 12.10
CA GLU A 137 3.55 15.72 10.86
C GLU A 137 4.96 16.33 10.87
#